data_AF-A0A1L7CL28-F1
#
_entry.id   AF-A0A1L7CL28-F1
#
_cell.length_a   1.000
_cell.length_b   1.000
_cell.length_c   1.000
_cell.angle_alpha   90.00
_cell.angle_beta   90.00
_cell.angle_gamma   90.00
#
_symmetry.space_group_name_H-M   'P 1'
#
loop_
_entity.id
_entity.type
_entity.pdbx_description
1 polymer ?
#
loop_
_entity_poly.entity_id
_entity_poly.type
_entity_poly.pdbx_seq_one_letter_code
_entity_poly.pdbx_strand_id
1 'polypeptide(L)'
;MLVRKDFDRAEVVTGILWLCIGALLSLFLEAIYLTARIPLPGGASVIFPVTILIAFWFNSVLTRTAKLWSDSAYIVALPLVAWIAGYGVFLLLAATSGDQVLATSVRSLLLLFAGIVGGVWPFFRQK
;
A
#
# COMPACT_ATOMS: atom_id res chain seq x y z
N MET A 1 -9.43 0.84 30.23
CA MET A 1 -8.00 0.49 30.29
C MET A 1 -7.24 1.59 29.57
N LEU A 2 -6.61 2.52 30.31
CA LEU A 2 -5.79 3.58 29.73
C LEU A 2 -4.38 3.01 29.55
N VAL A 3 -4.05 2.56 28.33
CA VAL A 3 -2.68 2.19 27.99
C VAL A 3 -1.90 3.48 27.80
N ARG A 4 -1.02 3.81 28.75
CA ARG A 4 -0.10 4.95 28.64
C ARG A 4 0.99 4.59 27.63
N LYS A 5 1.03 5.28 26.49
CA LYS A 5 2.09 5.16 25.47
C LYS A 5 3.19 6.16 25.77
N ASP A 6 4.14 5.77 26.61
CA ASP A 6 5.40 6.50 26.74
C ASP A 6 6.41 5.88 25.75
N PHE A 7 6.24 6.14 24.45
CA PHE A 7 7.24 5.76 23.43
C PHE A 7 8.31 6.84 23.33
N ASP A 8 9.57 6.44 23.23
CA ASP A 8 10.62 7.39 22.90
C ASP A 8 10.46 7.90 21.45
N ARG A 9 10.91 9.12 21.18
CA ARG A 9 10.83 9.71 19.83
C ARG A 9 11.56 8.85 18.79
N ALA A 10 12.68 8.22 19.17
CA ALA A 10 13.43 7.34 18.28
C ALA A 10 12.65 6.06 17.93
N GLU A 11 11.87 5.51 18.86
CA GLU A 11 11.03 4.32 18.62
C GLU A 11 9.89 4.64 17.65
N VAL A 12 9.21 5.77 17.84
CA VAL A 12 8.15 6.22 16.93
C VAL A 12 8.70 6.42 15.52
N VAL A 13 9.85 7.09 15.37
CA VAL A 13 10.48 7.29 14.06
C VAL A 13 10.82 5.96 13.41
N THR A 14 11.44 5.04 14.14
CA THR A 14 11.84 3.72 13.62
C THR A 14 10.62 2.89 13.23
N GLY A 15 9.57 2.88 14.06
CA GLY A 15 8.33 2.17 13.78
C GLY A 15 7.64 2.69 12.52
N ILE A 16 7.49 4.00 12.38
CA ILE A 16 6.90 4.62 11.19
C ILE A 16 7.77 4.38 9.95
N LEU A 17 9.10 4.49 10.06
CA LEU A 17 10.02 4.22 8.96
C LEU A 17 9.85 2.79 8.45
N TRP A 18 9.75 1.81 9.34
CA TRP A 18 9.51 0.43 8.93
C TRP A 18 8.16 0.24 8.24
N LEU A 19 7.11 0.92 8.70
CA LEU A 19 5.81 0.88 8.02
C LEU A 19 5.89 1.47 6.61
N CYS A 20 6.65 2.55 6.41
CA CYS A 20 6.89 3.12 5.09
C CYS A 20 7.63 2.14 4.16
N ILE A 21 8.68 1.49 4.66
CA ILE A 21 9.41 0.46 3.89
C ILE A 21 8.47 -0.71 3.54
N GLY A 22 7.66 -1.16 4.51
CA GLY A 22 6.65 -2.19 4.28
C GLY A 22 5.63 -1.79 3.21
N ALA A 23 5.19 -0.53 3.20
CA ALA A 23 4.32 0.03 2.16
C ALA A 23 4.98 -0.06 0.78
N LEU A 24 6.24 0.37 0.65
CA LEU A 24 6.98 0.33 -0.62
C LEU A 24 7.19 -1.10 -1.11
N LEU A 25 7.53 -2.04 -0.21
CA LEU A 25 7.68 -3.45 -0.55
C LEU A 25 6.34 -4.07 -0.98
N SER A 26 5.24 -3.74 -0.30
CA SER A 26 3.90 -4.17 -0.69
C SER A 26 3.55 -3.70 -2.09
N LEU A 27 3.74 -2.41 -2.36
CA LEU A 27 3.52 -1.83 -3.68
C LEU A 27 4.34 -2.54 -4.77
N PHE A 28 5.62 -2.80 -4.50
CA PHE A 28 6.50 -3.45 -5.46
C PHE A 28 5.97 -4.84 -5.85
N LEU A 29 5.55 -5.64 -4.87
CA LEU A 29 4.94 -6.95 -5.12
C LEU A 29 3.60 -6.80 -5.85
N GLU A 30 2.76 -5.87 -5.42
CA GLU A 30 1.46 -5.61 -6.06
C GLU A 30 1.62 -5.24 -7.53
N ALA A 31 2.62 -4.42 -7.88
CA ALA A 31 2.91 -4.01 -9.24
C ALA A 31 3.38 -5.20 -10.09
N ILE A 32 4.32 -6.01 -9.60
CA ILE A 32 4.82 -7.20 -10.31
C ILE A 32 3.70 -8.22 -10.55
N TYR A 33 2.88 -8.49 -9.53
CA TYR A 33 1.84 -9.51 -9.60
C TYR A 33 0.52 -9.00 -10.18
N LEU A 34 0.40 -7.72 -10.56
CA LEU A 34 -0.83 -7.14 -11.10
C LEU A 34 -1.32 -7.83 -12.39
N THR A 35 -0.39 -8.37 -13.17
CA THR A 35 -0.67 -9.08 -14.42
C THR A 35 -0.59 -10.60 -14.26
N ALA A 36 -0.41 -11.10 -13.03
CA ALA A 36 -0.34 -12.53 -12.76
C ALA A 36 -1.60 -13.25 -13.26
N ARG A 37 -1.38 -14.35 -13.98
CA ARG A 37 -2.44 -15.20 -14.53
C ARG A 37 -2.40 -16.54 -13.81
N ILE A 38 -3.55 -16.98 -13.33
CA ILE A 38 -3.69 -18.33 -12.79
C ILE A 38 -4.04 -19.25 -13.98
N PRO A 39 -3.26 -20.30 -14.23
CA PRO A 39 -3.63 -21.32 -15.20
C PRO A 39 -4.80 -22.15 -14.64
N LEU A 40 -5.88 -22.27 -15.39
CA LEU A 40 -7.00 -23.16 -15.07
C LEU A 40 -6.82 -24.52 -15.78
N PRO A 41 -7.40 -25.60 -15.23
CA PRO A 41 -7.52 -26.87 -15.93
C PRO A 41 -8.24 -26.66 -17.27
N GLY A 42 -7.66 -27.15 -18.37
CA GLY A 42 -8.20 -26.99 -19.72
C GLY A 42 -7.58 -25.87 -20.57
N GLY A 43 -6.46 -25.26 -20.14
CA GLY A 43 -5.70 -24.29 -20.95
C GLY A 43 -6.23 -22.86 -20.92
N ALA A 44 -7.34 -22.61 -20.24
CA ALA A 44 -7.81 -21.26 -19.94
C ALA A 44 -6.92 -20.60 -18.88
N SER A 45 -6.73 -19.29 -18.95
CA SER A 45 -6.06 -18.51 -17.90
C SER A 45 -7.00 -17.40 -17.43
N VAL A 46 -7.16 -17.27 -16.11
CA VAL A 46 -7.93 -16.17 -15.51
C VAL A 46 -6.95 -15.22 -14.84
N ILE A 47 -7.12 -13.95 -15.15
CA ILE A 47 -6.39 -12.85 -14.51
C ILE A 47 -6.97 -12.68 -13.12
N PHE A 48 -6.13 -12.76 -12.09
CA PHE A 48 -6.57 -12.78 -10.69
C PHE A 48 -6.22 -11.45 -10.01
N PRO A 49 -7.19 -10.53 -9.79
CA PRO A 49 -6.94 -9.17 -9.31
C PRO A 49 -6.65 -9.10 -7.80
N VAL A 50 -5.99 -10.10 -7.23
CA VAL A 50 -5.78 -10.18 -5.78
C VAL A 50 -4.86 -9.10 -5.25
N THR A 51 -3.93 -8.59 -6.06
CA THR A 51 -3.08 -7.47 -5.66
C THR A 51 -3.87 -6.19 -5.37
N ILE A 52 -5.02 -5.98 -6.03
CA ILE A 52 -5.90 -4.82 -5.77
C ILE A 52 -6.54 -4.95 -4.38
N LEU A 53 -7.03 -6.14 -4.03
CA LEU A 53 -7.60 -6.41 -2.71
C LEU A 53 -6.53 -6.35 -1.61
N ILE A 54 -5.32 -6.84 -1.91
CA ILE A 54 -4.17 -6.76 -1.01
C ILE A 54 -3.81 -5.30 -0.78
N ALA A 55 -3.70 -4.46 -1.81
CA ALA A 55 -3.37 -3.05 -1.66
C ALA A 55 -4.35 -2.33 -0.72
N PHE A 56 -5.64 -2.61 -0.84
CA PHE A 56 -6.65 -2.07 0.08
C PHE A 56 -6.42 -2.53 1.52
N TRP A 57 -6.31 -3.85 1.74
CA TRP A 57 -6.17 -4.42 3.08
C TRP A 57 -4.86 -4.02 3.74
N PHE A 58 -3.76 -4.08 3.00
CA PHE A 58 -2.43 -3.81 3.50
C PHE A 58 -2.27 -2.34 3.89
N ASN A 59 -2.72 -1.40 3.05
CA ASN A 59 -2.72 0.02 3.42
C ASN A 59 -3.63 0.30 4.62
N SER A 60 -4.77 -0.41 4.76
CA SER A 60 -5.60 -0.32 5.97
C SER A 60 -4.87 -0.84 7.22
N VAL A 61 -4.09 -1.92 7.11
CA VAL A 61 -3.31 -2.45 8.24
C VAL A 61 -2.18 -1.49 8.61
N LEU A 62 -1.40 -1.02 7.63
CA LEU A 62 -0.28 -0.11 7.88
C LEU A 62 -0.71 1.17 8.57
N THR A 63 -1.79 1.79 8.10
CA THR A 63 -2.31 3.03 8.69
C THR A 63 -2.93 2.79 10.07
N ARG A 64 -3.63 1.67 10.30
CA ARG A 64 -4.06 1.27 11.66
C ARG A 64 -2.88 1.08 12.60
N THR A 65 -1.82 0.41 12.14
CA THR A 65 -0.61 0.19 12.92
C THR A 65 0.09 1.52 13.19
N ALA A 66 0.13 2.45 12.23
CA ALA A 66 0.70 3.77 12.43
C ALA A 66 -0.03 4.57 13.52
N LYS A 67 -1.37 4.43 13.65
CA LYS A 67 -2.14 4.99 14.79
C LYS A 67 -1.71 4.41 16.15
N LEU A 68 -1.07 3.24 16.17
CA LEU A 68 -0.49 2.70 17.40
C LEU A 68 0.78 3.46 17.81
N TRP A 69 1.48 4.09 16.88
CA TRP A 69 2.74 4.80 17.15
C TRP A 69 2.55 6.30 17.38
N SER A 70 1.49 6.91 16.84
CA SER A 70 1.23 8.35 17.00
C SER A 70 -0.26 8.69 16.91
N ASP A 71 -0.67 9.72 17.65
CA ASP A 71 -2.00 10.32 17.54
C ASP A 71 -2.08 11.42 16.45
N SER A 72 -0.94 11.85 15.91
CA SER A 72 -0.89 12.85 14.85
C SER A 72 -1.33 12.24 13.51
N ALA A 73 -2.44 12.71 12.97
CA ALA A 73 -2.97 12.25 11.68
C ALA A 73 -1.92 12.37 10.55
N TYR A 74 -1.07 13.39 10.58
CA TYR A 74 0.01 13.59 9.62
C TYR A 74 1.04 12.46 9.68
N ILE A 75 1.46 12.05 10.87
CA ILE A 75 2.45 10.98 11.07
C ILE A 75 1.85 9.63 10.67
N VAL A 76 0.58 9.41 11.02
CA VAL A 76 -0.15 8.18 10.68
C VAL A 76 -0.31 8.00 9.16
N ALA A 77 -0.40 9.09 8.40
CA ALA A 77 -0.55 9.05 6.95
C ALA A 77 0.76 8.74 6.20
N LEU A 78 1.93 8.84 6.85
CA LEU A 78 3.23 8.67 6.19
C LEU A 78 3.40 7.36 5.41
N PRO A 79 2.98 6.18 5.92
CA PRO A 79 3.09 4.94 5.16
C PRO A 79 2.27 4.96 3.86
N LEU A 80 1.08 5.57 3.90
CA LEU A 80 0.24 5.72 2.71
C LEU A 80 0.87 6.70 1.72
N VAL A 81 1.42 7.82 2.20
CA VAL A 81 2.13 8.79 1.35
C VAL A 81 3.34 8.14 0.69
N ALA A 82 4.11 7.33 1.42
CA ALA A 82 5.23 6.57 0.87
C ALA A 82 4.78 5.60 -0.23
N TRP A 83 3.68 4.87 0.00
CA TRP A 83 3.08 3.98 -1.01
C TRP A 83 2.65 4.77 -2.27
N ILE A 84 1.95 5.89 -2.12
CA ILE A 84 1.52 6.74 -3.26
C ILE A 84 2.73 7.31 -4.01
N ALA A 85 3.75 7.78 -3.30
CA ALA A 85 4.97 8.29 -3.90
C ALA A 85 5.70 7.20 -4.68
N GLY A 86 5.83 5.99 -4.13
CA GLY A 86 6.37 4.84 -4.82
C GLY A 86 5.59 4.50 -6.09
N TYR A 87 4.25 4.59 -6.04
CA TYR A 87 3.40 4.34 -7.22
C TYR A 87 3.67 5.38 -8.31
N GLY A 88 3.81 6.65 -7.92
CA GLY A 88 4.21 7.73 -8.82
C GLY A 88 5.57 7.49 -9.47
N VAL A 89 6.55 6.99 -8.71
CA VAL A 89 7.87 6.61 -9.27
C VAL A 89 7.73 5.50 -10.32
N PHE A 90 6.92 4.46 -10.09
CA PHE A 90 6.68 3.43 -11.11
C PHE A 90 6.03 4.00 -12.38
N LEU A 91 5.10 4.95 -12.27
CA LEU A 91 4.52 5.62 -13.44
C LEU A 91 5.57 6.41 -14.23
N LEU A 92 6.43 7.16 -13.54
CA LEU A 92 7.49 7.94 -14.18
C LEU A 92 8.51 7.02 -14.89
N LEU A 93 8.92 5.94 -14.22
CA LEU A 93 9.84 4.95 -14.80
C LEU A 93 9.24 4.26 -16.02
N ALA A 94 7.93 3.93 -15.99
CA ALA A 94 7.25 3.35 -17.15
C ALA A 94 7.21 4.34 -18.33
N ALA A 95 7.09 5.64 -18.07
CA ALA A 95 7.11 6.67 -19.10
C ALA A 95 8.51 6.88 -19.72
N THR A 96 9.59 6.67 -18.97
CA THR A 96 10.97 6.89 -19.45
C THR A 96 11.64 5.65 -20.04
N SER A 97 11.35 4.47 -19.49
CA SER A 97 12.10 3.24 -19.77
C SER A 97 11.42 2.30 -20.76
N GLY A 98 10.15 2.56 -21.13
CA GLY A 98 9.38 1.73 -22.06
C GLY A 98 8.95 0.35 -21.52
N ASP A 99 9.60 -0.15 -20.47
CA ASP A 99 9.23 -1.35 -19.74
C ASP A 99 8.15 -1.05 -18.70
N GLN A 100 6.99 -1.70 -18.83
CA GLN A 100 5.80 -1.39 -18.04
C GLN A 100 5.61 -2.39 -16.90
N VAL A 101 6.26 -2.13 -15.76
CA VAL A 101 5.97 -2.83 -14.50
C VAL A 101 4.51 -2.57 -14.08
N LEU A 102 4.05 -1.31 -14.20
CA LEU A 102 2.64 -0.96 -14.14
C LEU A 102 2.10 -0.85 -15.57
N ALA A 103 1.39 -1.88 -16.03
CA ALA A 103 0.71 -1.84 -17.32
C ALA A 103 -0.27 -0.64 -17.36
N THR A 104 -0.26 0.13 -18.46
CA THR A 104 -1.22 1.22 -18.70
C THR A 104 -2.62 0.63 -18.92
N SER A 105 -3.31 0.34 -17.83
CA SER A 105 -4.55 -0.43 -17.84
C SER A 105 -5.46 0.00 -16.71
N VAL A 106 -6.76 -0.23 -16.85
CA VAL A 106 -7.76 0.05 -15.80
C VAL A 106 -7.37 -0.57 -14.45
N ARG A 107 -6.56 -1.65 -14.44
CA ARG A 107 -6.09 -2.33 -13.23
C ARG A 107 -5.11 -1.50 -12.42
N SER A 108 -4.22 -0.73 -13.05
CA SER A 108 -3.29 0.13 -12.32
C SER A 108 -4.05 1.26 -11.62
N LEU A 109 -5.07 1.82 -12.29
CA LEU A 109 -5.99 2.77 -11.68
C LEU A 109 -6.76 2.16 -10.50
N LEU A 110 -7.32 0.95 -10.68
CA LEU A 110 -8.01 0.25 -9.60
C LEU A 110 -7.08 -0.04 -8.42
N LEU A 111 -5.82 -0.41 -8.67
CA LEU A 111 -4.81 -0.59 -7.64
C LEU A 111 -4.58 0.71 -6.86
N LEU A 112 -4.40 1.83 -7.55
CA LEU A 112 -4.24 3.15 -6.94
C LEU A 112 -5.44 3.51 -6.05
N PHE A 113 -6.65 3.41 -6.59
CA PHE A 113 -7.87 3.70 -5.83
C PHE A 113 -8.02 2.77 -4.63
N ALA A 114 -7.79 1.47 -4.80
CA ALA A 114 -7.87 0.49 -3.71
C ALA A 114 -6.86 0.80 -2.60
N GLY A 115 -5.60 1.10 -2.95
CA GLY A 115 -4.56 1.50 -2.00
C GLY A 115 -4.93 2.75 -1.21
N ILE A 116 -5.38 3.81 -1.89
CA ILE A 116 -5.80 5.07 -1.26
C ILE A 116 -6.99 4.85 -0.33
N VAL A 117 -8.07 4.22 -0.82
CA VAL A 117 -9.27 3.99 -0.02
C VAL A 117 -8.92 3.11 1.18
N GLY A 118 -8.08 2.09 0.99
CA GLY A 118 -7.60 1.21 2.05
C GLY A 118 -6.86 1.97 3.16
N GLY A 119 -5.91 2.83 2.81
CA GLY A 119 -5.14 3.61 3.79
C GLY A 119 -5.92 4.73 4.45
N VAL A 120 -6.91 5.31 3.76
CA VAL A 120 -7.74 6.39 4.31
C VAL A 120 -8.85 5.85 5.23
N TRP A 121 -9.36 4.65 4.97
CA TRP A 121 -10.49 4.06 5.70
C TRP A 121 -10.34 4.04 7.24
N PRO A 122 -9.15 3.75 7.83
CA PRO A 122 -8.96 3.75 9.28
C PRO A 122 -9.02 5.12 9.97
N PHE A 123 -8.99 6.22 9.22
CA PHE A 123 -9.20 7.56 9.77
C PHE A 123 -10.67 7.83 10.06
N PHE A 124 -11.57 7.28 9.23
CA PHE A 124 -13.03 7.45 9.37
C PHE A 124 -13.67 6.43 10.33
N ARG A 125 -13.10 5.21 10.42
CA ARG A 125 -13.50 4.25 11.45
C ARG A 125 -12.79 4.55 12.77
N GLN A 126 -13.30 5.51 13.52
CA GLN A 126 -13.01 5.65 14.94
C GLN A 126 -13.98 4.72 15.70
N LYS A 127 -13.43 3.75 16.43
CA LYS A 127 -14.15 3.08 17.52
C LYS A 127 -13.85 3.83 18.80
#